data_AF-A0A9N9LQH6-F1
#
_entry.id   AF-A0A9N9LQH6-F1
#
_cell.length_a   1.000
_cell.length_b   1.000
_cell.length_c   1.000
_cell.angle_alpha   90.00
_cell.angle_beta   90.00
_cell.angle_gamma   90.00
#
_symmetry.space_group_name_H-M   'P 1'
#
loop_
_entity.id
_entity.type
_entity.pdbx_description
1 polymer ?
#
loop_
_entity_poly.entity_id
_entity_poly.type
_entity_poly.pdbx_seq_one_letter_code
_entity_poly.pdbx_strand_id
1 'polypeptide(L)'
;MYFALFLPLLVPVAQAQLHTLAVAAGVKNLGSATDNGELTDTALVAILSNTSEFGQTTPGNTMKDLGFHRWVTGGTWTKETLTTALQNHVTNTVIHYKGQCYAWDIVNEALEQDGTFRKSIFFNTIGEEYIKIGFDAAAAADPDVKLYYNDFNIENPGKKSTAALNIAKSLQTSKTKIDGMGVQAHFIVGSTPSKKDQIATLQSYTALGL
;
A
#
# COMPACT_ATOMS: atom_id res chain seq x y z
N MET A 1 34.34 52.27 -0.56
CA MET A 1 34.04 50.90 -0.09
C MET A 1 32.53 50.74 -0.14
N TYR A 2 31.98 50.11 -1.19
CA TYR A 2 30.54 49.84 -1.32
C TYR A 2 30.32 48.35 -1.07
N PHE A 3 29.61 48.01 0.01
CA PHE A 3 29.11 46.67 0.26
C PHE A 3 27.82 46.49 -0.54
N ALA A 4 27.85 45.64 -1.57
CA ALA A 4 26.63 45.19 -2.24
C ALA A 4 26.02 44.05 -1.39
N LEU A 5 24.85 44.33 -0.78
CA LEU A 5 24.02 43.28 -0.19
C LEU A 5 23.42 42.45 -1.33
N PHE A 6 23.89 41.22 -1.47
CA PHE A 6 23.22 40.19 -2.26
C PHE A 6 22.01 39.70 -1.45
N LEU A 7 20.81 40.12 -1.83
CA LEU A 7 19.58 39.45 -1.41
C LEU A 7 19.37 38.25 -2.34
N PRO A 8 19.37 37.00 -1.86
CA PRO A 8 19.00 35.88 -2.71
C PRO A 8 17.52 36.02 -3.05
N LEU A 9 17.20 36.16 -4.34
CA LEU A 9 15.85 35.96 -4.83
C LEU A 9 15.47 34.49 -4.56
N LEU A 10 14.69 34.28 -3.50
CA LEU A 10 13.95 33.05 -3.29
C LEU A 10 12.98 32.90 -4.46
N VAL A 11 13.33 32.06 -5.43
CA VAL A 11 12.37 31.58 -6.42
C VAL A 11 11.29 30.84 -5.62
N PRO A 12 10.01 31.25 -5.70
CA PRO A 12 8.96 30.52 -5.02
C PRO A 12 8.95 29.11 -5.60
N VAL A 13 9.08 28.11 -4.73
CA VAL A 13 8.85 26.72 -5.13
C VAL A 13 7.40 26.67 -5.62
N ALA A 14 7.21 26.43 -6.92
CA ALA A 14 5.87 26.27 -7.47
C ALA A 14 5.22 25.07 -6.77
N GLN A 15 4.17 25.33 -5.99
CA GLN A 15 3.41 24.31 -5.27
C GLN A 15 2.12 24.05 -6.06
N ALA A 16 2.02 22.88 -6.68
CA ALA A 16 0.85 22.43 -7.42
C ALA A 16 -0.34 22.13 -6.50
N GLN A 17 -0.10 21.93 -5.20
CA GLN A 17 -1.10 21.58 -4.18
C GLN A 17 -1.91 20.33 -4.58
N LEU A 18 -1.23 19.30 -5.08
CA LEU A 18 -1.85 18.14 -5.71
C LEU A 18 -2.90 17.48 -4.81
N HIS A 19 -2.59 17.27 -3.53
CA HIS A 19 -3.55 16.71 -2.57
C HIS A 19 -4.79 17.61 -2.42
N THR A 20 -4.59 18.92 -2.27
CA THR A 20 -5.71 19.86 -2.13
C THR A 20 -6.63 19.82 -3.35
N LEU A 21 -6.05 19.82 -4.55
CA LEU A 21 -6.80 19.73 -5.80
C LEU A 21 -7.49 18.38 -5.97
N ALA A 22 -6.83 17.28 -5.59
CA ALA A 22 -7.40 15.95 -5.64
C ALA A 22 -8.61 15.83 -4.69
N VAL A 23 -8.50 16.34 -3.46
CA VAL A 23 -9.61 16.37 -2.49
C VAL A 23 -10.76 17.24 -2.99
N ALA A 24 -10.47 18.41 -3.57
CA ALA A 24 -11.49 19.25 -4.20
C ALA A 24 -12.20 18.54 -5.37
N ALA A 25 -11.52 17.62 -6.05
CA ALA A 25 -12.08 16.76 -7.11
C ALA A 25 -12.77 15.48 -6.58
N GLY A 26 -12.85 15.30 -5.25
CA GLY A 26 -13.52 14.17 -4.61
C GLY A 26 -12.62 12.96 -4.31
N VAL A 27 -11.31 13.05 -4.52
CA VAL A 27 -10.36 12.02 -4.08
C VAL A 27 -10.21 12.08 -2.56
N LYS A 28 -10.36 10.96 -1.87
CA LYS A 28 -10.32 10.94 -0.39
C LYS A 28 -8.92 11.29 0.16
N ASN A 29 -7.88 10.81 -0.51
CA ASN A 29 -6.49 11.09 -0.15
C ASN A 29 -5.58 10.91 -1.38
N LEU A 30 -4.62 11.81 -1.53
CA LEU A 30 -3.47 11.66 -2.41
C LEU A 30 -2.22 11.75 -1.55
N GLY A 31 -1.45 10.68 -1.47
CA GLY A 31 -0.20 10.60 -0.70
C GLY A 31 1.00 10.26 -1.58
N SER A 32 2.18 10.14 -0.98
CA SER A 32 3.39 9.65 -1.65
C SER A 32 3.90 8.36 -0.98
N ALA A 33 4.54 7.48 -1.76
CA ALA A 33 5.20 6.27 -1.27
C ALA A 33 6.71 6.49 -1.10
N THR A 34 7.10 7.48 -0.28
CA THR A 34 8.50 7.87 -0.11
C THR A 34 8.82 8.17 1.35
N ASP A 35 8.81 7.13 2.18
CA ASP A 35 9.65 7.09 3.39
C ASP A 35 10.91 6.31 3.04
N ASN A 36 11.82 6.90 2.25
CA ASN A 36 13.16 6.33 2.10
C ASN A 36 14.23 7.38 2.44
N GLY A 37 15.10 7.01 3.37
CA GLY A 37 16.32 7.78 3.69
C GLY A 37 17.33 7.82 2.53
N GLU A 38 16.98 7.28 1.36
CA GLU A 38 17.76 7.30 0.12
C GLU A 38 17.65 8.65 -0.59
N LEU A 39 16.58 9.42 -0.36
CA LEU A 39 16.42 10.76 -0.91
C LEU A 39 17.16 11.77 -0.02
N THR A 40 18.28 12.26 -0.54
CA THR A 40 19.13 13.26 0.13
C THR A 40 18.96 14.67 -0.41
N ASP A 41 18.23 14.83 -1.53
CA ASP A 41 17.93 16.14 -2.10
C ASP A 41 16.91 16.88 -1.22
N THR A 42 17.39 17.90 -0.51
CA THR A 42 16.59 18.67 0.44
C THR A 42 15.37 19.36 -0.18
N ALA A 43 15.43 19.74 -1.46
CA ALA A 43 14.29 20.39 -2.13
C ALA A 43 13.19 19.36 -2.44
N LEU A 44 13.57 18.16 -2.91
CA LEU A 44 12.63 17.07 -3.11
C LEU A 44 12.02 16.58 -1.80
N VAL A 45 12.83 16.43 -0.74
CA VAL A 45 12.36 16.03 0.59
C VAL A 45 11.36 17.05 1.14
N ALA A 46 11.62 18.35 0.97
CA ALA A 46 10.67 19.39 1.40
C ALA A 46 9.32 19.32 0.67
N ILE A 47 9.29 18.94 -0.61
CA ILE A 47 8.06 18.71 -1.36
C ILE A 47 7.33 17.47 -0.83
N LEU A 48 8.06 16.39 -0.53
CA LEU A 48 7.46 15.15 0.00
C LEU A 48 6.82 15.33 1.38
N SER A 49 7.38 16.19 2.24
CA SER A 49 6.80 16.51 3.54
C SER A 49 5.68 17.56 3.48
N ASN A 50 5.35 18.09 2.30
CA ASN A 50 4.32 19.11 2.14
C ASN A 50 2.92 18.48 2.05
N THR A 51 2.14 18.62 3.12
CA THR A 51 0.78 18.03 3.21
C THR A 51 -0.22 18.57 2.21
N SER A 52 0.05 19.74 1.63
CA SER A 52 -0.79 20.27 0.55
C SER A 52 -0.51 19.60 -0.80
N GLU A 53 0.68 19.03 -0.98
CA GLU A 53 1.06 18.23 -2.16
C GLU A 53 0.69 16.77 -1.97
N PHE A 54 1.07 16.19 -0.84
CA PHE A 54 0.77 14.81 -0.46
C PHE A 54 0.18 14.84 0.94
N GLY A 55 -1.10 14.50 1.08
CA GLY A 55 -1.82 14.57 2.37
C GLY A 55 -1.13 13.82 3.51
N GLN A 56 -0.25 12.88 3.15
CA GLN A 56 0.66 12.17 4.04
C GLN A 56 1.74 11.43 3.25
N THR A 57 2.81 11.08 3.94
CA THR A 57 3.70 10.00 3.54
C THR A 57 3.03 8.66 3.87
N THR A 58 2.96 7.77 2.89
CA THR A 58 2.54 6.39 3.10
C THR A 58 3.79 5.55 3.36
N PRO A 59 4.00 5.03 4.58
CA PRO A 59 5.09 4.10 4.84
C PRO A 59 4.99 2.85 3.96
N GLY A 60 6.14 2.19 3.77
CA GLY A 60 6.25 0.98 2.95
C GLY A 60 5.24 -0.11 3.31
N ASN A 61 5.00 -1.05 2.40
CA ASN A 61 3.98 -2.08 2.62
C ASN A 61 4.44 -3.11 3.66
N THR A 62 3.65 -3.26 4.73
CA THR A 62 3.97 -4.07 5.92
C THR A 62 4.49 -5.48 5.61
N MET A 63 3.82 -6.24 4.74
CA MET A 63 4.25 -7.61 4.45
C MET A 63 5.29 -7.71 3.34
N LYS A 64 5.28 -6.77 2.39
CA LYS A 64 6.31 -6.68 1.36
C LYS A 64 7.67 -6.49 2.02
N ASP A 65 7.74 -5.56 2.97
CA ASP A 65 8.97 -5.22 3.67
C ASP A 65 9.49 -6.44 4.44
N LEU A 66 8.66 -7.09 5.27
CA LEU A 66 9.06 -8.29 6.02
C LEU A 66 9.56 -9.42 5.11
N GLY A 67 8.90 -9.66 3.97
CA GLY A 67 9.24 -10.73 3.03
C GLY A 67 10.61 -10.60 2.35
N PHE A 68 11.21 -9.41 2.36
CA PHE A 68 12.54 -9.17 1.78
C PHE A 68 13.67 -9.12 2.82
N HIS A 69 13.36 -9.14 4.11
CA HIS A 69 14.40 -9.10 5.14
C HIS A 69 15.21 -10.41 5.15
N ARG A 70 16.55 -10.27 5.11
CA ARG A 70 17.49 -11.41 5.07
C ARG A 70 17.33 -12.39 6.24
N TRP A 71 16.93 -11.90 7.42
CA TRP A 71 16.72 -12.77 8.59
C TRP A 71 15.43 -13.60 8.47
N VAL A 72 14.42 -13.10 7.76
CA VAL A 72 13.19 -13.85 7.46
C VAL A 72 13.49 -14.90 6.40
N THR A 73 14.05 -14.48 5.26
CA THR A 73 14.32 -15.36 4.11
C THR A 73 15.44 -16.37 4.37
N GLY A 74 16.39 -16.06 5.26
CA GLY A 74 17.45 -16.98 5.69
C GLY A 74 17.13 -17.77 6.96
N GLY A 75 15.98 -17.53 7.60
CA GLY A 75 15.57 -18.21 8.83
C GLY A 75 14.95 -19.59 8.56
N THR A 76 15.01 -20.47 9.56
CA THR A 76 14.25 -21.72 9.57
C THR A 76 13.00 -21.53 10.42
N TRP A 77 11.83 -21.70 9.80
CA TRP A 77 10.57 -21.34 10.42
C TRP A 77 9.61 -22.52 10.52
N THR A 78 8.92 -22.60 11.66
CA THR A 78 7.67 -23.34 11.78
C THR A 78 6.50 -22.41 11.49
N LYS A 79 5.32 -22.98 11.22
CA LYS A 79 4.08 -22.22 11.08
C LYS A 79 3.85 -21.27 12.27
N GLU A 80 3.98 -21.79 13.49
CA GLU A 80 3.77 -21.02 14.73
C GLU A 80 4.76 -19.85 14.89
N THR A 81 6.06 -20.12 14.67
CA THR A 81 7.11 -19.09 14.86
C THR A 81 7.03 -18.01 13.79
N LEU A 82 6.73 -18.37 12.52
CA LEU A 82 6.56 -17.37 11.47
C LEU A 82 5.26 -16.57 11.64
N THR A 83 4.17 -17.20 12.08
CA THR A 83 2.93 -16.49 12.42
C THR A 83 3.19 -15.45 13.50
N THR A 84 3.91 -15.82 14.56
CA THR A 84 4.28 -14.89 15.64
C THR A 84 5.14 -13.74 15.11
N ALA A 85 6.14 -14.04 14.28
CA ALA A 85 6.99 -13.01 13.68
C ALA A 85 6.20 -12.05 12.77
N LEU A 86 5.28 -12.57 11.97
CA LEU A 86 4.38 -11.79 11.11
C LEU A 86 3.51 -10.86 11.95
N GLN A 87 2.83 -11.38 12.98
CA GLN A 87 1.98 -10.57 13.87
C GLN A 87 2.79 -9.48 14.55
N ASN A 88 3.95 -9.82 15.12
CA ASN A 88 4.81 -8.84 15.78
C ASN A 88 5.27 -7.73 14.84
N HIS A 89 5.68 -8.08 13.62
CA HIS A 89 6.08 -7.09 12.63
C HIS A 89 4.91 -6.16 12.27
N VAL A 90 3.77 -6.73 11.89
CA VAL A 90 2.59 -5.94 11.52
C VAL A 90 2.15 -5.02 12.66
N THR A 91 2.01 -5.56 13.87
CA THR A 91 1.59 -4.80 15.04
C THR A 91 2.57 -3.67 15.36
N ASN A 92 3.87 -3.94 15.41
CA ASN A 92 4.85 -2.91 15.75
C ASN A 92 4.93 -1.81 14.69
N THR A 93 4.89 -2.17 13.40
CA THR A 93 4.90 -1.21 12.29
C THR A 93 3.66 -0.33 12.31
N VAL A 94 2.46 -0.92 12.44
CA VAL A 94 1.20 -0.15 12.48
C VAL A 94 1.13 0.73 13.73
N ILE A 95 1.57 0.25 14.90
CA ILE A 95 1.63 1.07 16.13
C ILE A 95 2.59 2.24 15.95
N HIS A 96 3.75 2.02 15.34
CA HIS A 96 4.78 3.04 15.18
C HIS A 96 4.26 4.27 14.40
N TYR A 97 3.52 4.04 13.32
CA TYR A 97 2.93 5.10 12.50
C TYR A 97 1.44 5.35 12.79
N LYS A 98 0.93 4.91 13.95
CA LYS A 98 -0.47 5.11 14.32
C LYS A 98 -0.88 6.59 14.23
N GLY A 99 -1.99 6.85 13.54
CA GLY A 99 -2.48 8.22 13.30
C GLY A 99 -1.66 9.05 12.30
N GLN A 100 -0.57 8.52 11.75
CA GLN A 100 0.25 9.17 10.72
C GLN A 100 -0.07 8.64 9.31
N CYS A 101 -0.86 7.57 9.22
CA CYS A 101 -1.25 6.93 7.96
C CYS A 101 -2.76 6.85 7.82
N TYR A 102 -3.26 7.28 6.67
CA TYR A 102 -4.63 7.16 6.19
C TYR A 102 -4.98 5.70 5.89
N ALA A 103 -4.05 4.97 5.28
CA ALA A 103 -4.24 3.59 4.88
C ALA A 103 -2.94 2.79 4.89
N TRP A 104 -3.07 1.49 5.05
CA TRP A 104 -1.99 0.51 4.92
C TRP A 104 -2.33 -0.53 3.86
N ASP A 105 -1.38 -0.82 3.00
CA ASP A 105 -1.37 -2.08 2.27
C ASP A 105 -0.82 -3.15 3.22
N ILE A 106 -1.69 -4.03 3.70
CA ILE A 106 -1.28 -5.08 4.64
C ILE A 106 -0.62 -6.24 3.91
N VAL A 107 -1.17 -6.65 2.78
CA VAL A 107 -0.62 -7.72 1.93
C VAL A 107 -0.41 -7.17 0.52
N ASN A 108 0.77 -7.44 -0.03
CA ASN A 108 1.15 -7.08 -1.39
C ASN A 108 1.29 -8.32 -2.27
N GLU A 109 0.76 -8.27 -3.49
CA GLU A 109 1.18 -9.15 -4.60
C GLU A 109 1.14 -10.65 -4.26
N ALA A 110 0.12 -11.07 -3.52
CA ALA A 110 -0.04 -12.46 -3.06
C ALA A 110 -0.39 -13.45 -4.19
N LEU A 111 -0.63 -12.96 -5.40
CA LEU A 111 -1.16 -13.75 -6.51
C LEU A 111 -0.20 -13.78 -7.71
N GLU A 112 -0.19 -14.93 -8.39
CA GLU A 112 0.36 -15.09 -9.73
C GLU A 112 -0.65 -14.66 -10.80
N GLN A 113 -0.18 -14.50 -12.04
CA GLN A 113 -1.02 -14.06 -13.17
C GLN A 113 -2.17 -15.01 -13.49
N ASP A 114 -2.00 -16.31 -13.19
CA ASP A 114 -3.02 -17.33 -13.38
C ASP A 114 -4.06 -17.39 -12.23
N GLY A 115 -3.94 -16.52 -11.22
CA GLY A 115 -4.82 -16.44 -10.07
C GLY A 115 -4.48 -17.41 -8.94
N THR A 116 -3.42 -18.20 -9.05
CA THR A 116 -2.90 -19.00 -7.92
C THR A 116 -2.14 -18.13 -6.93
N PHE A 117 -1.99 -18.60 -5.69
CA PHE A 117 -1.16 -17.90 -4.70
C PHE A 117 0.31 -17.96 -5.07
N ARG A 118 0.97 -16.80 -5.02
CA ARG A 118 2.41 -16.65 -5.20
C ARG A 118 3.14 -17.40 -4.09
N LYS A 119 4.12 -18.21 -4.49
CA LYS A 119 5.02 -18.86 -3.53
C LYS A 119 5.84 -17.80 -2.81
N SER A 120 5.70 -17.76 -1.50
CA SER A 120 6.45 -16.89 -0.59
C SER A 120 6.77 -17.66 0.67
N ILE A 121 7.68 -17.17 1.51
CA ILE A 121 7.94 -17.80 2.80
C ILE A 121 6.67 -17.88 3.66
N PHE A 122 5.83 -16.84 3.62
CA PHE A 122 4.54 -16.84 4.32
C PHE A 122 3.59 -17.89 3.76
N PHE A 123 3.38 -17.92 2.43
CA PHE A 123 2.49 -18.91 1.83
C PHE A 123 2.98 -20.34 2.02
N ASN A 124 4.28 -20.59 1.82
CA ASN A 124 4.86 -21.93 1.92
C ASN A 124 4.84 -22.48 3.35
N THR A 125 4.99 -21.61 4.36
CA THR A 125 5.10 -22.04 5.77
C THR A 125 3.76 -21.95 6.53
N ILE A 126 2.94 -20.93 6.26
CA ILE A 126 1.68 -20.68 6.96
C ILE A 126 0.47 -21.11 6.12
N GLY A 127 0.53 -20.95 4.80
CA GLY A 127 -0.63 -21.07 3.89
C GLY A 127 -1.43 -19.78 3.79
N GLU A 128 -2.53 -19.79 3.02
CA GLU A 128 -3.35 -18.60 2.70
C GLU A 128 -3.79 -17.76 3.92
N GLU A 129 -3.92 -18.41 5.08
CA GLU A 129 -4.32 -17.78 6.34
C GLU A 129 -3.37 -16.65 6.80
N TYR A 130 -2.12 -16.59 6.30
CA TYR A 130 -1.21 -15.48 6.61
C TYR A 130 -1.83 -14.12 6.27
N ILE A 131 -2.67 -14.06 5.24
CA ILE A 131 -3.35 -12.84 4.82
C ILE A 131 -4.27 -12.38 5.94
N LYS A 132 -5.16 -13.27 6.42
CA LYS A 132 -6.08 -12.96 7.52
C LYS A 132 -5.32 -12.57 8.78
N ILE A 133 -4.27 -13.31 9.12
CA ILE A 133 -3.42 -13.03 10.29
C ILE A 133 -2.85 -11.60 10.25
N GLY A 134 -2.34 -11.18 9.08
CA GLY A 134 -1.83 -9.82 8.90
C GLY A 134 -2.91 -8.76 9.09
N PHE A 135 -4.07 -8.93 8.44
CA PHE A 135 -5.17 -7.98 8.56
C PHE A 135 -5.73 -7.89 9.98
N ASP A 136 -5.89 -9.02 10.68
CA ASP A 136 -6.35 -9.04 12.07
C ASP A 136 -5.34 -8.32 13.00
N ALA A 137 -4.04 -8.56 12.82
CA ALA A 137 -3.00 -7.92 13.61
C ALA A 137 -2.97 -6.40 13.40
N ALA A 138 -3.15 -5.94 12.16
CA ALA A 138 -3.21 -4.52 11.83
C ALA A 138 -4.47 -3.85 12.42
N ALA A 139 -5.64 -4.48 12.27
CA ALA A 139 -6.89 -3.99 12.82
C ALA A 139 -6.87 -3.90 14.36
N ALA A 140 -6.18 -4.83 15.02
CA ALA A 140 -5.99 -4.79 16.47
C ALA A 140 -5.04 -3.66 16.92
N ALA A 141 -4.01 -3.36 16.12
CA ALA A 141 -3.03 -2.32 16.40
C ALA A 141 -3.61 -0.90 16.22
N ASP A 142 -4.33 -0.68 15.12
CA ASP A 142 -5.02 0.56 14.82
C ASP A 142 -6.41 0.27 14.21
N PRO A 143 -7.48 0.30 15.02
CA PRO A 143 -8.83 0.01 14.53
C PRO A 143 -9.36 1.05 13.53
N ASP A 144 -8.83 2.28 13.55
CA ASP A 144 -9.35 3.41 12.78
C ASP A 144 -8.68 3.52 11.40
N VAL A 145 -7.50 2.92 11.22
CA VAL A 145 -6.77 2.96 9.94
C VAL A 145 -7.47 2.12 8.87
N LYS A 146 -7.32 2.52 7.60
CA LYS A 146 -7.87 1.77 6.47
C LYS A 146 -6.90 0.65 6.05
N LEU A 147 -7.42 -0.55 5.86
CA LEU A 147 -6.62 -1.73 5.52
C LEU A 147 -6.91 -2.20 4.10
N TYR A 148 -5.87 -2.30 3.28
CA TYR A 148 -5.95 -2.63 1.87
C TYR A 148 -5.18 -3.91 1.53
N TYR A 149 -5.73 -4.67 0.57
CA TYR A 149 -4.97 -5.66 -0.19
C TYR A 149 -4.52 -5.01 -1.49
N ASN A 150 -3.22 -5.03 -1.80
CA ASN A 150 -2.68 -4.36 -2.99
C ASN A 150 -2.01 -5.34 -3.96
N ASP A 151 -2.26 -5.17 -5.27
CA ASP A 151 -1.66 -6.01 -6.31
C ASP A 151 -1.63 -5.30 -7.67
N PHE A 152 -0.77 -5.78 -8.58
CA PHE A 152 -0.74 -5.35 -9.98
C PHE A 152 -1.59 -6.26 -10.87
N ASN A 153 -2.01 -5.74 -12.04
CA ASN A 153 -2.82 -6.44 -13.03
C ASN A 153 -4.21 -6.90 -12.55
N ILE A 154 -4.65 -6.48 -11.36
CA ILE A 154 -6.00 -6.78 -10.86
C ILE A 154 -7.06 -5.80 -11.39
N GLU A 155 -6.64 -4.76 -12.11
CA GLU A 155 -7.45 -3.92 -12.98
C GLU A 155 -7.82 -4.58 -14.31
N ASN A 156 -7.14 -5.67 -14.66
CA ASN A 156 -7.38 -6.41 -15.88
C ASN A 156 -8.38 -7.54 -15.63
N PRO A 157 -9.42 -7.72 -16.48
CA PRO A 157 -10.33 -8.84 -16.33
C PRO A 157 -9.60 -10.17 -16.50
N GLY A 158 -9.82 -11.11 -15.59
CA GLY A 158 -9.21 -12.43 -15.70
C GLY A 158 -9.13 -13.20 -14.38
N LYS A 159 -8.30 -14.24 -14.38
CA LYS A 159 -8.13 -15.13 -13.22
C LYS A 159 -7.54 -14.39 -12.01
N LYS A 160 -6.52 -13.54 -12.21
CA LYS A 160 -5.89 -12.78 -11.12
C LYS A 160 -6.86 -11.81 -10.44
N SER A 161 -7.60 -11.00 -11.21
CA SER A 161 -8.60 -10.08 -10.65
C SER A 161 -9.74 -10.81 -9.94
N THR A 162 -10.15 -11.98 -10.44
CA THR A 162 -11.13 -12.86 -9.79
C THR A 162 -10.59 -13.43 -8.47
N ALA A 163 -9.32 -13.86 -8.43
CA ALA A 163 -8.69 -14.35 -7.21
C ALA A 163 -8.53 -13.24 -6.17
N ALA A 164 -8.16 -12.03 -6.58
CA ALA A 164 -8.10 -10.86 -5.69
C ALA A 164 -9.48 -10.52 -5.09
N LEU A 165 -10.55 -10.59 -5.89
CA LEU A 165 -11.93 -10.44 -5.40
C LEU A 165 -12.27 -11.51 -4.33
N ASN A 166 -11.82 -12.75 -4.53
CA ASN A 166 -12.07 -13.84 -3.60
C ASN A 166 -11.29 -13.68 -2.29
N ILE A 167 -10.09 -13.09 -2.29
CA ILE A 167 -9.37 -12.72 -1.07
C ILE A 167 -10.22 -11.75 -0.23
N ALA A 168 -10.72 -10.67 -0.83
CA ALA A 168 -11.56 -9.69 -0.12
C ALA A 168 -12.83 -10.31 0.45
N LYS A 169 -13.52 -11.14 -0.36
CA LYS A 169 -14.71 -11.89 0.10
C LYS A 169 -14.39 -12.84 1.27
N SER A 170 -13.24 -13.52 1.23
CA SER A 170 -12.81 -14.43 2.28
C SER A 170 -12.58 -13.70 3.61
N LEU A 171 -11.94 -12.52 3.55
CA LEU A 171 -11.73 -11.66 4.72
C LEU A 171 -13.07 -11.16 5.28
N GLN A 172 -13.97 -10.64 4.44
CA GLN A 172 -15.31 -10.21 4.87
C GLN A 172 -16.12 -11.36 5.49
N THR A 173 -16.12 -12.55 4.86
CA THR A 173 -16.80 -13.75 5.37
C THR A 173 -16.27 -14.15 6.74
N SER A 174 -14.97 -13.99 6.96
CA SER A 174 -14.31 -14.28 8.23
C SER A 174 -14.41 -13.13 9.25
N LYS A 175 -15.16 -12.07 8.93
CA LYS A 175 -15.32 -10.84 9.73
C LYS A 175 -13.99 -10.11 10.01
N THR A 176 -12.99 -10.31 9.17
CA THR A 176 -11.73 -9.56 9.21
C THR A 176 -11.91 -8.23 8.49
N LYS A 177 -11.43 -7.15 9.11
CA LYS A 177 -11.50 -5.79 8.57
C LYS A 177 -10.70 -5.71 7.26
N ILE A 178 -11.34 -5.22 6.21
CA ILE A 178 -10.73 -4.81 4.94
C ILE A 178 -11.55 -3.61 4.46
N ASP A 179 -10.88 -2.52 4.10
CA ASP A 179 -11.50 -1.25 3.69
C ASP A 179 -11.27 -0.96 2.19
N GLY A 180 -10.48 -1.78 1.50
CA GLY A 180 -10.33 -1.59 0.07
C GLY A 180 -9.36 -2.52 -0.64
N MET A 181 -9.40 -2.37 -1.96
CA MET A 181 -8.49 -3.02 -2.91
C MET A 181 -7.56 -1.97 -3.51
N GLY A 182 -6.26 -2.16 -3.33
CA GLY A 182 -5.20 -1.36 -3.92
C GLY A 182 -4.86 -1.89 -5.31
N VAL A 183 -4.89 -1.01 -6.30
CA VAL A 183 -4.65 -1.36 -7.70
C VAL A 183 -3.44 -0.56 -8.16
N GLN A 184 -2.33 -1.24 -8.44
CA GLN A 184 -1.07 -0.55 -8.75
C GLN A 184 -1.10 0.21 -10.09
N ALA A 185 -1.93 -0.23 -11.04
CA ALA A 185 -2.12 0.41 -12.35
C ALA A 185 -0.81 0.56 -13.15
N HIS A 186 0.03 -0.47 -13.12
CA HIS A 186 1.27 -0.53 -13.91
C HIS A 186 0.96 -0.84 -15.38
N PHE A 187 0.59 0.20 -16.12
CA PHE A 187 0.19 0.08 -17.51
C PHE A 187 1.36 0.09 -18.50
N ILE A 188 1.24 -0.78 -19.51
CA ILE A 188 2.12 -0.79 -20.68
C ILE A 188 1.33 -0.22 -21.87
N VAL A 189 1.91 0.78 -22.53
CA VAL A 189 1.30 1.42 -23.71
C VAL A 189 0.95 0.37 -24.75
N GLY A 190 -0.31 0.35 -25.19
CA GLY A 190 -0.81 -0.59 -26.21
C GLY A 190 -1.14 -2.00 -25.69
N SER A 191 -1.00 -2.27 -24.38
CA SER A 191 -1.31 -3.58 -23.79
C SER A 191 -2.37 -3.53 -22.69
N THR A 192 -2.96 -2.35 -22.45
CA THR A 192 -4.03 -2.19 -21.47
C THR A 192 -5.37 -2.72 -22.00
N PRO A 193 -6.21 -3.37 -21.17
CA PRO A 193 -7.58 -3.69 -21.53
C PRO A 193 -8.39 -2.43 -21.84
N SER A 194 -9.58 -2.61 -22.42
CA SER A 194 -10.45 -1.48 -22.70
C SER A 194 -10.83 -0.74 -21.40
N LYS A 195 -11.05 0.57 -21.48
CA LYS A 195 -11.54 1.36 -20.35
C LYS A 195 -12.83 0.77 -19.75
N LYS A 196 -13.71 0.23 -20.60
CA LYS A 196 -14.95 -0.43 -20.18
C LYS A 196 -14.65 -1.64 -19.30
N ASP A 197 -13.69 -2.47 -19.69
CA ASP A 197 -13.34 -3.68 -18.94
C ASP A 197 -12.69 -3.33 -17.60
N GLN A 198 -11.78 -2.35 -17.59
CA GLN A 198 -11.17 -1.85 -16.35
C GLN A 198 -12.23 -1.32 -15.38
N ILE A 199 -13.18 -0.51 -15.87
CA ILE A 199 -14.30 -0.01 -15.06
C ILE A 199 -15.12 -1.17 -14.50
N ALA A 200 -15.47 -2.17 -15.31
CA ALA A 200 -16.24 -3.32 -14.87
C ALA A 200 -15.50 -4.12 -13.78
N THR A 201 -14.19 -4.34 -13.95
CA THR A 201 -13.36 -5.01 -12.95
C THR A 201 -13.30 -4.21 -11.64
N LEU A 202 -13.05 -2.91 -11.69
CA LEU A 202 -13.03 -2.05 -10.49
C LEU A 202 -14.41 -2.00 -9.81
N GLN A 203 -15.49 -1.96 -10.57
CA GLN A 203 -16.86 -2.02 -10.04
C GLN A 203 -17.14 -3.34 -9.32
N SER A 204 -16.52 -4.46 -9.74
CA SER A 204 -16.66 -5.72 -9.02
C SER A 204 -16.07 -5.67 -7.61
N TYR A 205 -15.01 -4.88 -7.40
CA TYR A 205 -14.44 -4.65 -6.07
C TYR A 205 -15.30 -3.70 -5.23
N THR A 206 -15.76 -2.59 -5.81
CA THR A 206 -16.61 -1.64 -5.06
C THR A 206 -17.98 -2.21 -4.73
N ALA A 207 -18.49 -3.16 -5.51
CA ALA A 207 -19.72 -3.89 -5.21
C ALA A 207 -19.65 -4.74 -3.92
N LEU A 208 -18.47 -4.98 -3.36
CA LEU A 208 -18.30 -5.62 -2.05
C LEU A 208 -18.59 -4.67 -0.88
N GLY A 209 -18.79 -3.37 -1.12
CA GLY A 209 -19.04 -2.38 -0.07
C GLY A 209 -17.83 -2.15 0.84
N LEU A 210 -16.62 -2.28 0.29
CA LEU A 210 -15.35 -1.95 0.96
C LEU A 210 -15.24 -0.45 1.22
#